data_AF-A0A6F9C4T5-F1
#
_entry.id   AF-A0A6F9C4T5-F1
#
_cell.length_a   1.000
_cell.length_b   1.000
_cell.length_c   1.000
_cell.angle_alpha   90.00
_cell.angle_beta   90.00
_cell.angle_gamma   90.00
#
_symmetry.space_group_name_H-M   'P 1'
#
loop_
_entity.id
_entity.type
_entity.pdbx_description
1 polymer ?
#
loop_
_entity_poly.entity_id
_entity_poly.type
_entity_poly.pdbx_seq_one_letter_code
_entity_poly.pdbx_strand_id
1 'polypeptide(L)'
;MQDNLLIDYQFTFSLLQEDDHHYTAINFMATPEQSNKNLDMSINASNNFNLNITWSIGSTAGTISGEEVPIVSKTNIQEHRDSFSCEKFNFRVNSNITFYVYVSNFSWPIKIQVRFCQ
;
A
#
# COMPACT_ATOMS: atom_id res chain seq x y z
N MET A 1 23.60 4.06 -11.10
CA MET A 1 23.44 5.18 -10.15
C MET A 1 22.52 4.69 -9.07
N GLN A 2 22.90 4.88 -7.81
CA GLN A 2 22.11 4.41 -6.68
C GLN A 2 21.06 5.48 -6.40
N ASP A 3 19.84 5.27 -6.88
CA ASP A 3 18.75 6.18 -6.59
C ASP A 3 18.51 6.12 -5.08
N ASN A 4 18.99 7.16 -4.38
CA ASN A 4 18.58 7.45 -3.00
C ASN A 4 17.12 7.90 -3.06
N LEU A 5 16.21 6.94 -3.25
CA LEU A 5 14.79 7.11 -2.94
C LEU A 5 14.72 7.40 -1.45
N LEU A 6 14.45 8.67 -1.09
CA LEU A 6 14.09 9.02 0.27
C LEU A 6 12.78 8.29 0.57
N ILE A 7 12.81 7.39 1.55
CA ILE A 7 11.60 6.72 2.02
C ILE A 7 10.76 7.77 2.74
N ASP A 8 9.60 8.12 2.19
CA ASP A 8 8.69 9.06 2.85
C ASP A 8 8.09 8.40 4.10
N TYR A 9 7.57 7.18 3.95
CA TYR A 9 7.01 6.41 5.06
C TYR A 9 7.31 4.90 4.95
N GLN A 10 7.61 4.29 6.09
CA GLN A 10 7.71 2.84 6.26
C GLN A 10 6.87 2.41 7.45
N PHE A 11 5.96 1.46 7.23
CA PHE A 11 5.24 0.79 8.30
C PHE A 11 5.75 -0.64 8.44
N THR A 12 5.82 -1.11 9.68
CA THR A 12 6.12 -2.51 9.99
C THR A 12 5.06 -3.00 10.97
N PHE A 13 4.31 -4.00 10.55
CA PHE A 13 3.29 -4.66 11.33
C PHE A 13 3.79 -6.05 11.71
N SER A 14 3.70 -6.40 13.00
CA SER A 14 4.19 -7.68 13.51
C SER A 14 3.11 -8.31 14.39
N LEU A 15 2.62 -9.47 13.95
CA LEU A 15 1.73 -10.35 14.71
C LEU A 15 2.54 -11.56 15.12
N LEU A 16 2.97 -11.57 16.38
CA LEU A 16 3.92 -12.55 16.91
C LEU A 16 3.43 -13.19 18.21
N GLN A 17 2.39 -12.63 18.84
CA GLN A 17 1.82 -13.16 20.07
C GLN A 17 0.74 -14.19 19.73
N GLU A 18 0.58 -15.23 20.55
CA GLU A 18 -0.39 -16.32 20.27
C GLU A 18 -1.82 -15.78 20.11
N ASP A 19 -2.20 -14.76 20.87
CA ASP A 19 -3.52 -14.10 20.79
C ASP A 19 -3.75 -13.35 19.46
N ASP A 20 -2.71 -13.11 18.66
CA ASP A 20 -2.80 -12.41 17.37
C ASP A 20 -3.37 -13.30 16.25
N HIS A 21 -3.54 -14.60 16.47
CA HIS A 21 -3.90 -15.58 15.43
C HIS A 21 -5.24 -15.31 14.74
N HIS A 22 -6.12 -14.50 15.34
CA HIS A 22 -7.40 -14.10 14.75
C HIS A 22 -7.28 -13.02 13.65
N TYR A 23 -6.18 -12.27 13.62
CA TYR A 23 -5.96 -11.25 12.60
C TYR A 23 -5.49 -11.90 11.30
N THR A 24 -6.23 -11.66 10.22
CA THR A 24 -5.98 -12.26 8.90
C THR A 24 -5.99 -11.25 7.76
N ALA A 25 -6.23 -9.97 8.09
CA ALA A 25 -6.22 -8.87 7.14
C ALA A 25 -5.73 -7.56 7.79
N ILE A 26 -5.14 -6.69 6.98
CA ILE A 26 -4.76 -5.32 7.32
C ILE A 26 -4.79 -4.47 6.05
N ASN A 27 -5.14 -3.19 6.19
CA ASN A 27 -5.09 -2.23 5.10
C ASN A 27 -4.17 -1.05 5.42
N PHE A 28 -3.52 -0.52 4.39
CA PHE A 28 -2.71 0.69 4.44
C PHE A 28 -3.24 1.72 3.44
N MET A 29 -2.96 2.98 3.69
CA MET A 29 -3.31 4.09 2.81
C MET A 29 -2.07 4.93 2.51
N ALA A 30 -1.94 5.39 1.27
CA ALA A 30 -0.92 6.33 0.86
C ALA A 30 -1.52 7.40 -0.06
N THR A 31 -1.25 8.66 0.24
CA THR A 31 -1.60 9.80 -0.60
C THR A 31 -0.30 10.39 -1.13
N PRO A 32 -0.14 10.55 -2.46
CA PRO A 32 1.04 11.20 -3.01
C PRO A 32 1.18 12.64 -2.47
N GLU A 33 2.32 12.97 -1.90
CA GLU A 33 2.66 14.32 -1.41
C GLU A 33 3.17 15.22 -2.55
N GLN A 34 3.89 14.63 -3.50
CA GLN A 34 4.49 15.34 -4.64
C GLN A 34 3.70 15.06 -5.92
N SER A 35 3.03 16.09 -6.45
CA SER A 35 2.16 15.98 -7.63
C SER A 35 2.89 15.72 -8.95
N ASN A 36 4.20 15.94 -9.01
CA ASN A 36 5.03 15.79 -10.21
C ASN A 36 5.96 14.57 -10.16
N LYS A 37 5.81 13.69 -9.17
CA LYS A 37 6.62 12.49 -9.01
C LYS A 37 5.74 11.26 -8.87
N ASN A 38 6.24 10.12 -9.34
CA ASN A 38 5.57 8.84 -9.15
C ASN A 38 5.52 8.48 -7.66
N LEU A 39 4.59 7.61 -7.29
CA LEU A 39 4.55 6.99 -5.98
C LEU A 39 5.07 5.56 -6.12
N ASP A 40 6.28 5.31 -5.65
CA ASP A 40 6.85 3.97 -5.61
C ASP A 40 6.43 3.26 -4.33
N MET A 41 6.10 1.98 -4.45
CA MET A 41 5.58 1.15 -3.38
C MET A 41 6.30 -0.18 -3.32
N SER A 42 6.61 -0.63 -2.11
CA SER A 42 7.06 -2.00 -1.88
C SER A 42 6.42 -2.59 -0.64
N ILE A 43 6.09 -3.87 -0.72
CA ILE A 43 5.62 -4.66 0.40
C ILE A 43 6.39 -5.97 0.46
N ASN A 44 6.80 -6.38 1.65
CA ASN A 44 7.37 -7.68 1.93
C ASN A 44 6.76 -8.25 3.21
N ALA A 45 6.65 -9.57 3.29
CA ALA A 45 6.18 -10.25 4.48
C ALA A 45 6.96 -11.54 4.74
N SER A 46 6.96 -11.98 6.00
CA SER A 46 7.60 -13.24 6.43
C SER A 46 6.82 -14.50 6.05
N ASN A 47 5.57 -14.35 5.60
CA ASN A 47 4.70 -15.43 5.16
C ASN A 47 3.82 -14.94 3.99
N ASN A 48 3.16 -15.86 3.32
CA ASN A 48 2.37 -15.55 2.14
C ASN A 48 1.09 -14.79 2.51
N PHE A 49 0.67 -13.91 1.60
CA PHE A 49 -0.55 -13.12 1.70
C PHE A 49 -1.18 -12.93 0.32
N ASN A 50 -2.45 -12.52 0.33
CA ASN A 50 -3.14 -11.96 -0.83
C ASN A 50 -3.03 -10.44 -0.80
N LEU A 51 -2.81 -9.84 -1.96
CA LEU A 51 -2.65 -8.40 -2.13
C LEU A 51 -3.73 -7.87 -3.08
N ASN A 52 -4.45 -6.86 -2.66
CA ASN A 52 -5.23 -6.01 -3.56
C ASN A 52 -4.81 -4.56 -3.37
N ILE A 53 -4.58 -3.86 -4.48
CA ILE A 53 -4.34 -2.42 -4.46
C ILE A 53 -5.43 -1.75 -5.26
N THR A 54 -6.05 -0.76 -4.66
CA THR A 54 -7.04 0.10 -5.28
C THR A 54 -6.61 1.55 -5.18
N TRP A 55 -7.26 2.42 -5.94
CA TRP A 55 -7.11 3.86 -5.79
C TRP A 55 -8.45 4.56 -5.95
N SER A 56 -8.57 5.75 -5.39
CA SER A 56 -9.74 6.61 -5.56
C SER A 56 -9.36 8.08 -5.66
N ILE A 57 -10.30 8.89 -6.15
CA ILE A 57 -10.24 10.34 -6.17
C ILE A 57 -11.30 10.86 -5.20
N GLY A 58 -10.94 11.77 -4.29
CA GLY A 58 -11.89 12.45 -3.42
C GLY A 58 -12.02 11.87 -2.00
N SER A 59 -11.04 11.06 -1.58
CA SER A 59 -10.97 10.62 -0.18
C SER A 59 -10.73 11.83 0.73
N THR A 60 -11.66 12.08 1.65
CA THR A 60 -11.54 13.15 2.64
C THR A 60 -11.05 12.53 3.94
N ALA A 61 -9.86 12.95 4.39
CA ALA A 61 -9.20 12.60 5.66
C ALA A 61 -9.83 11.43 6.44
N GLY A 62 -9.49 10.20 6.07
CA GLY A 62 -9.87 8.98 6.82
C GLY A 62 -11.23 8.36 6.47
N THR A 63 -11.99 8.93 5.54
CA THR A 63 -13.24 8.33 5.02
C THR A 63 -13.05 7.81 3.59
N ILE A 64 -13.42 6.54 3.37
CA ILE A 64 -13.51 5.93 2.05
C ILE A 64 -14.84 6.40 1.44
N SER A 65 -14.87 7.63 0.92
CA SER A 65 -16.07 8.23 0.32
C SER A 65 -16.12 8.10 -1.21
N GLY A 66 -15.04 7.65 -1.84
CA GLY A 66 -14.92 7.50 -3.30
C GLY A 66 -15.07 6.05 -3.76
N GLU A 67 -15.54 5.85 -4.98
CA GLU A 67 -15.49 4.56 -5.66
C GLU A 67 -14.02 4.14 -5.85
N GLU A 68 -13.65 3.01 -5.25
CA GLU A 68 -12.31 2.45 -5.38
C GLU A 68 -12.17 1.67 -6.70
N VAL A 69 -11.14 1.99 -7.47
CA VAL A 69 -10.81 1.29 -8.71
C VAL A 69 -9.64 0.32 -8.45
N PRO A 70 -9.80 -0.99 -8.69
CA PRO A 70 -8.72 -1.95 -8.49
C PRO A 70 -7.65 -1.83 -9.58
N ILE A 71 -6.38 -1.91 -9.18
CA ILE A 71 -5.23 -1.81 -10.09
C ILE A 71 -4.24 -2.96 -9.96
N VAL A 72 -4.17 -3.59 -8.78
CA VAL A 72 -3.35 -4.79 -8.56
C VAL A 72 -4.17 -5.83 -7.82
N SER A 73 -4.09 -7.07 -8.27
CA SER A 73 -4.58 -8.24 -7.54
C SER A 73 -3.57 -9.37 -7.68
N LYS A 74 -3.10 -9.88 -6.55
CA LYS A 74 -2.16 -11.00 -6.45
C LYS A 74 -2.60 -11.92 -5.31
N THR A 75 -2.38 -13.20 -5.47
CA THR A 75 -2.69 -14.20 -4.44
C THR A 75 -1.45 -14.98 -4.07
N ASN A 76 -1.34 -15.33 -2.79
CA ASN A 76 -0.31 -16.21 -2.26
C ASN A 76 1.14 -15.76 -2.59
N ILE A 77 1.45 -14.49 -2.37
CA ILE A 77 2.78 -13.89 -2.58
C ILE A 77 3.43 -13.50 -1.25
N GLN A 78 4.75 -13.28 -1.24
CA GLN A 78 5.49 -12.77 -0.07
C GLN A 78 6.04 -11.36 -0.26
N GLU A 79 6.12 -10.88 -1.50
CA GLU A 79 6.60 -9.55 -1.81
C GLU A 79 5.97 -9.01 -3.08
N HIS A 80 5.89 -7.68 -3.17
CA HIS A 80 5.51 -6.97 -4.37
C HIS A 80 6.16 -5.59 -4.40
N ARG A 81 6.47 -5.11 -5.60
CA ARG A 81 6.91 -3.74 -5.86
C ARG A 81 6.14 -3.20 -7.05
N ASP A 82 5.75 -1.93 -6.97
CA ASP A 82 5.07 -1.23 -8.06
C ASP A 82 5.43 0.26 -8.06
N SER A 83 5.20 0.93 -9.18
CA SER A 83 5.38 2.38 -9.35
C SER A 83 4.12 2.99 -9.96
N PHE A 84 3.46 3.86 -9.19
CA PHE A 84 2.24 4.53 -9.64
C PHE A 84 2.59 5.88 -10.26
N SER A 85 2.44 5.96 -11.59
CA SER A 85 2.80 7.15 -12.37
C SER A 85 1.92 8.36 -12.06
N CYS A 86 2.53 9.52 -11.80
CA CYS A 86 1.80 10.76 -11.57
C CYS A 86 0.98 11.25 -12.77
N GLU A 87 1.41 10.91 -14.00
CA GLU A 87 0.70 11.20 -15.24
C GLU A 87 -0.50 10.27 -15.41
N LYS A 88 -0.28 8.96 -15.28
CA LYS A 88 -1.35 7.95 -15.44
C LYS A 88 -2.50 8.18 -14.46
N PHE A 89 -2.17 8.55 -13.22
CA PHE A 89 -3.15 8.77 -12.15
C PHE A 89 -3.49 10.25 -11.95
N ASN A 90 -2.96 11.16 -12.77
CA ASN A 90 -3.26 12.60 -12.76
C ASN A 90 -3.09 13.29 -11.38
N PHE A 91 -1.95 13.10 -10.73
CA PHE A 91 -1.67 13.67 -9.40
C PHE A 91 -1.73 15.20 -9.35
N ARG A 92 -1.42 15.87 -10.47
CA ARG A 92 -1.49 17.34 -10.57
C ARG A 92 -2.91 17.91 -10.52
N VAL A 93 -3.88 17.14 -11.03
CA VAL A 93 -5.27 17.61 -11.18
C VAL A 93 -6.08 17.28 -9.92
N ASN A 94 -5.77 16.16 -9.26
CA ASN A 94 -6.52 15.66 -8.12
C ASN A 94 -5.64 15.61 -6.87
N SER A 95 -5.79 16.58 -5.97
CA SER A 95 -5.03 16.63 -4.71
C SER A 95 -5.43 15.55 -3.69
N ASN A 96 -6.57 14.88 -3.89
CA ASN A 96 -7.14 13.91 -2.93
C ASN A 96 -7.10 12.48 -3.49
N ILE A 97 -6.01 12.12 -4.16
CA ILE A 97 -5.78 10.74 -4.62
C ILE A 97 -5.29 9.91 -3.45
N THR A 98 -5.91 8.76 -3.22
CA THR A 98 -5.46 7.81 -2.21
C THR A 98 -5.32 6.43 -2.83
N PHE A 99 -4.19 5.78 -2.56
CA PHE A 99 -3.95 4.38 -2.83
C PHE A 99 -4.23 3.57 -1.57
N TYR A 100 -5.00 2.51 -1.71
CA TYR A 100 -5.32 1.58 -0.63
C TYR A 100 -4.64 0.25 -0.91
N VAL A 101 -3.94 -0.27 0.09
CA VAL A 101 -3.20 -1.52 0.01
C VAL A 101 -3.82 -2.50 1.00
N TYR A 102 -4.56 -3.46 0.48
CA TYR A 102 -5.20 -4.52 1.25
C TYR A 102 -4.33 -5.76 1.24
N VAL A 103 -3.99 -6.22 2.44
CA VAL A 103 -3.24 -7.45 2.68
C VAL A 103 -4.14 -8.40 3.44
N SER A 104 -4.39 -9.59 2.92
CA SER A 104 -5.35 -10.53 3.50
C SER A 104 -4.92 -11.98 3.35
N ASN A 105 -5.65 -12.89 4.00
CA ASN A 105 -5.41 -14.33 3.94
C ASN A 105 -3.98 -14.72 4.34
N PHE A 106 -3.37 -13.95 5.25
CA PHE A 106 -2.16 -14.36 5.92
C PHE A 106 -2.50 -15.13 7.19
N SER A 107 -1.57 -15.97 7.64
CA SER A 107 -1.63 -16.61 8.94
C SER A 107 -0.58 -16.03 9.88
N TRP A 108 -0.91 -15.99 11.17
CA TRP A 108 0.07 -15.81 12.23
C TRP A 108 1.07 -17.00 12.27
N PRO A 109 2.34 -16.79 12.66
CA PRO A 109 2.99 -15.51 12.90
C PRO A 109 3.36 -14.81 11.60
N ILE A 110 3.24 -13.47 11.56
CA ILE A 110 3.61 -12.70 10.38
C ILE A 110 4.21 -11.34 10.74
N LYS A 111 5.24 -10.96 9.97
CA LYS A 111 5.76 -9.60 9.90
C LYS A 111 5.54 -9.08 8.50
N ILE A 112 4.89 -7.93 8.37
CA ILE A 112 4.62 -7.25 7.10
C ILE A 112 5.29 -5.89 7.15
N GLN A 113 6.04 -5.54 6.10
CA GLN A 113 6.64 -4.23 5.95
C GLN A 113 6.22 -3.63 4.63
N VAL A 114 5.64 -2.44 4.69
CA VAL A 114 5.23 -1.66 3.52
C VAL A 114 5.98 -0.33 3.52
N ARG A 115 6.41 0.09 2.34
CA ARG A 115 7.12 1.36 2.11
C ARG A 115 6.50 2.10 0.94
N PHE A 116 6.49 3.41 1.07
CA PHE A 116 6.14 4.35 0.02
C PHE A 116 7.23 5.44 -0.10
N CYS A 117 7.50 5.90 -1.31
CA CYS A 117 8.48 6.96 -1.56
C CYS A 117 8.21 7.76 -2.86
N GLN A 118 8.65 9.04 -2.86
CA GLN A 118 8.57 10.00 -3.95
C GLN A 118 9.81 10.92 -4.10
#